data_AF-A0A239MFB3-F1
#
_entry.id   AF-A0A239MFB3-F1
#
_cell.length_a   1.000
_cell.length_b   1.000
_cell.length_c   1.000
_cell.angle_alpha   90.00
_cell.angle_beta   90.00
_cell.angle_gamma   90.00
#
_symmetry.space_group_name_H-M   'P 1'
#
loop_
_entity.id
_entity.type
_entity.pdbx_description
1 polymer ?
#
loop_
_entity_poly.entity_id
_entity_poly.type
_entity_poly.pdbx_seq_one_letter_code
_entity_poly.pdbx_strand_id
1 'polypeptide(L)'
;MHPRPFLHCLLPGVGALLISQACLAEYQWRDATRTPWPSAEAACEQGESLRKLLQKREQSPGQQWRINNYSLTDLDGTESLCRFVVERRLFGLWLPDTYHLSSVYRSGEADLCPSGVLDGSGQCCAQCQSNECNDSNPILGATGQKVQVEVDLSVPGSRLGFSRNYWSSRNQAGDLGVGWSHGWNQRIAKLTADTLKAYREDGRAVAFTRVAGKWTASADERLTLVELPEQGGWSLTGADASVETYDALGQLRRLDPVIGSSLQFTRDTGGRLVRISDAGGRQISLGYDGERLASLQFGDWSVSYRYDDRGRLASVMRGDEEQRYHYEVAERPHLLTGITDARGLRFATWTYDAQGRATSSSHAGEAGSVQFAYLDANRVRITNPLGKSTLYHYQTFDQRRLVTRRDGEASAHCPAASQEVTYLANGLPASRTDWNGNLTTYQYDARGLETSRTEAAGTEQARTISTTWHPTLALPLSITEAGRVTRYQYDGRGRVIAQTTEAL
;
A
#
# COMPACT_ATOMS: atom_id res chain seq x y z
N MET A 1 41.87 16.06 44.60
CA MET A 1 41.64 17.42 45.13
C MET A 1 40.55 18.07 44.28
N HIS A 2 39.47 18.48 44.94
CA HIS A 2 38.29 19.20 44.42
C HIS A 2 38.65 20.58 43.78
N PRO A 3 37.72 21.35 43.14
CA PRO A 3 36.24 21.30 43.24
C PRO A 3 35.41 21.56 41.95
N ARG A 4 34.10 21.26 42.05
CA ARG A 4 32.99 21.89 41.30
C ARG A 4 32.59 23.22 41.98
N PRO A 5 31.88 24.12 41.28
CA PRO A 5 30.86 24.91 41.95
C PRO A 5 29.46 24.83 41.29
N PHE A 6 28.47 24.79 42.18
CA PHE A 6 27.07 25.14 41.98
C PHE A 6 26.91 26.65 41.70
N LEU A 7 25.84 27.05 41.01
CA LEU A 7 25.22 28.36 41.24
C LEU A 7 23.68 28.26 41.18
N HIS A 8 23.04 28.88 42.17
CA HIS A 8 21.59 28.99 42.40
C HIS A 8 20.98 30.22 41.70
N CYS A 9 19.66 30.18 41.53
CA CYS A 9 18.75 31.20 41.00
C CYS A 9 18.72 32.53 41.78
N LEU A 10 18.24 33.62 41.15
CA LEU A 10 17.34 34.65 41.73
C LEU A 10 16.77 35.62 40.63
N LEU A 11 15.44 35.78 40.60
CA LEU A 11 14.62 36.88 39.98
C LEU A 11 14.57 38.10 40.96
N PRO A 12 13.93 39.29 40.73
CA PRO A 12 12.86 39.68 39.76
C PRO A 12 12.94 41.12 39.16
N GLY A 13 11.99 41.53 38.29
CA GLY A 13 11.64 42.95 38.10
C GLY A 13 11.20 43.43 36.70
N VAL A 14 9.89 43.37 36.44
CA VAL A 14 8.99 44.22 35.61
C VAL A 14 9.61 45.20 34.58
N GLY A 15 9.20 45.06 33.31
CA GLY A 15 9.20 46.16 32.35
C GLY A 15 9.24 45.76 30.87
N ALA A 16 8.06 45.66 30.25
CA ALA A 16 7.82 45.73 28.80
C ALA A 16 8.75 44.91 27.89
N LEU A 17 8.33 43.68 27.54
CA LEU A 17 8.76 43.08 26.28
C LEU A 17 7.61 43.08 25.28
N LEU A 18 7.83 43.84 24.21
CA LEU A 18 7.29 43.59 22.88
C LEU A 18 7.06 42.09 22.68
N ILE A 19 5.83 41.73 22.31
CA ILE A 19 5.51 40.46 21.70
C ILE A 19 6.33 40.42 20.40
N SER A 20 7.56 39.92 20.48
CA SER A 20 8.33 39.61 19.29
C SER A 20 7.64 38.43 18.64
N GLN A 21 7.30 38.61 17.37
CA GLN A 21 6.91 37.58 16.42
C GLN A 21 8.05 36.57 16.23
N ALA A 22 8.36 35.79 17.26
CA ALA A 22 9.23 34.63 17.17
C ALA A 22 8.36 33.45 16.73
N CYS A 23 8.26 33.34 15.41
CA CYS A 23 7.78 32.23 14.58
C CYS A 23 6.96 31.13 15.27
N LEU A 24 5.65 31.18 15.01
CA LEU A 24 4.85 29.99 14.68
C LEU A 24 5.71 29.09 13.77
N ALA A 25 6.23 27.97 14.29
CA ALA A 25 6.82 26.95 13.45
C ALA A 25 5.67 26.32 12.64
N GLU A 26 5.43 26.84 11.44
CA GLU A 26 4.54 26.21 10.47
C GLU A 26 4.95 24.74 10.31
N TYR A 27 4.00 23.83 10.54
CA TYR A 27 4.16 22.40 10.35
C TYR A 27 4.67 22.11 8.93
N GLN A 28 5.90 21.59 8.77
CA GLN A 28 6.50 21.29 7.47
C GLN A 28 6.63 19.77 7.25
N TRP A 29 6.37 19.34 6.02
CA TRP A 29 6.55 17.96 5.58
C TRP A 29 8.01 17.69 5.20
N ARG A 30 8.47 16.44 5.21
CA ARG A 30 9.86 16.07 4.97
C ARG A 30 9.98 14.84 4.08
N ASP A 31 10.98 14.85 3.21
CA ASP A 31 11.39 13.69 2.40
C ASP A 31 12.39 12.78 3.15
N ALA A 32 12.90 11.72 2.51
CA ALA A 32 13.82 10.77 3.16
C ALA A 32 15.20 11.40 3.47
N THR A 33 15.52 12.56 2.91
CA THR A 33 16.72 13.34 3.22
C THR A 33 16.49 14.35 4.34
N ARG A 34 15.27 14.39 4.90
CA ARG A 34 14.80 15.32 5.94
C ARG A 34 14.72 16.78 5.48
N THR A 35 14.72 17.01 4.16
CA THR A 35 14.52 18.34 3.58
C THR A 35 13.07 18.77 3.86
N PRO A 36 12.82 19.98 4.37
CA PRO A 36 11.47 20.46 4.64
C PRO A 36 10.74 20.91 3.37
N TRP A 37 9.43 20.68 3.36
CA TRP A 37 8.50 20.88 2.26
C TRP A 37 7.16 21.40 2.79
N PRO A 38 6.43 22.22 2.02
CA PRO A 38 5.18 22.82 2.48
C PRO A 38 4.00 21.83 2.57
N SER A 39 4.07 20.68 1.90
CA SER A 39 3.04 19.62 1.94
C SER A 39 3.62 18.23 1.73
N ALA A 40 2.84 17.19 2.04
CA ALA A 40 3.20 15.80 1.78
C ALA A 40 3.41 15.57 0.28
N GLU A 41 2.56 16.21 -0.53
CA GLU A 41 2.65 16.18 -1.98
C GLU A 41 3.96 16.78 -2.47
N ALA A 42 4.36 17.93 -1.93
CA ALA A 42 5.62 18.58 -2.29
C ALA A 42 6.84 17.74 -1.87
N ALA A 43 6.82 17.14 -0.68
CA ALA A 43 7.88 16.23 -0.22
C ALA A 43 8.01 14.99 -1.13
N CYS A 44 6.88 14.48 -1.62
CA CYS A 44 6.85 13.33 -2.50
C CYS A 44 7.26 13.68 -3.94
N GLU A 45 6.72 14.74 -4.53
CA GLU A 45 7.01 15.14 -5.91
C GLU A 45 8.42 15.71 -6.04
N GLN A 46 8.74 16.73 -5.25
CA GLN A 46 9.94 17.53 -5.42
C GLN A 46 11.11 17.03 -4.57
N GLY A 47 10.83 16.24 -3.53
CA GLY A 47 11.83 15.53 -2.74
C GLY A 47 12.10 14.13 -3.30
N GLU A 48 11.31 13.15 -2.88
CA GLU A 48 11.58 11.74 -3.15
C GLU A 48 11.61 11.38 -4.63
N SER A 49 10.58 11.77 -5.38
CA SER A 49 10.44 11.37 -6.77
C SER A 49 11.48 12.06 -7.66
N LEU A 50 11.72 13.36 -7.46
CA LEU A 50 12.73 14.10 -8.19
C LEU A 50 14.15 13.57 -7.89
N ARG A 51 14.45 13.22 -6.64
CA ARG A 51 15.75 12.64 -6.28
C ARG A 51 16.00 11.31 -7.01
N LYS A 52 15.01 10.41 -7.01
CA LYS A 52 15.10 9.14 -7.75
C LYS A 52 15.22 9.35 -9.26
N LEU A 53 14.50 10.33 -9.79
CA LEU A 53 14.58 10.72 -11.19
C LEU A 53 15.99 11.22 -11.56
N LEU A 54 16.58 12.09 -10.74
CA LEU A 54 17.93 12.64 -10.95
C LEU A 54 18.99 11.54 -10.86
N GLN A 55 18.88 10.63 -9.88
CA GLN A 55 19.77 9.47 -9.76
C GLN A 55 19.76 8.62 -11.04
N LYS A 56 18.59 8.40 -11.66
CA LYS A 56 18.47 7.67 -12.93
C LYS A 56 19.08 8.42 -14.10
N ARG A 57 18.90 9.74 -14.16
CA ARG A 57 19.51 10.60 -15.21
C ARG A 57 21.04 10.61 -15.12
N GLU A 58 21.60 10.60 -13.91
CA GLU A 58 23.03 10.53 -13.67
C GLU A 58 23.61 9.16 -14.05
N GLN A 59 22.91 8.08 -13.69
CA GLN A 59 23.32 6.70 -14.01
C GLN A 59 23.19 6.36 -15.50
N SER A 60 22.37 7.07 -16.27
CA SER A 60 22.15 6.82 -17.69
C SER A 60 22.03 8.12 -18.49
N PRO A 61 23.16 8.82 -18.70
CA PRO A 61 23.19 10.07 -19.46
C PRO A 61 22.77 9.81 -20.92
N GLY A 62 21.77 10.55 -21.41
CA GLY A 62 21.25 10.41 -22.78
C GLY A 62 19.90 9.69 -22.89
N GLN A 63 19.43 9.04 -21.83
CA GLN A 63 18.05 8.52 -21.76
C GLN A 63 17.11 9.58 -21.18
N GLN A 64 15.87 9.63 -21.67
CA GLN A 64 14.85 10.53 -21.11
C GLN A 64 14.10 9.80 -19.99
N TRP A 65 13.95 10.47 -18.85
CA TRP A 65 13.35 9.92 -17.65
C TRP A 65 12.26 10.85 -17.12
N ARG A 66 11.20 10.30 -16.54
CA ARG A 66 10.18 11.06 -15.81
C ARG A 66 9.59 10.25 -14.65
N ILE A 67 8.72 10.89 -13.89
CA ILE A 67 7.88 10.26 -12.88
C ILE A 67 6.44 10.10 -13.42
N ASN A 68 5.77 9.00 -13.09
CA ASN A 68 4.36 8.76 -13.37
C ASN A 68 3.71 7.89 -12.27
N ASN A 69 2.40 7.64 -12.34
CA ASN A 69 1.61 6.84 -11.38
C ASN A 69 1.85 7.28 -9.93
N TYR A 70 1.73 8.59 -9.76
CA TYR A 70 1.84 9.25 -8.49
C TYR A 70 0.59 8.96 -7.65
N SER A 71 0.78 8.48 -6.43
CA SER A 71 -0.29 8.47 -5.43
C SER A 71 0.30 8.71 -4.06
N LEU A 72 -0.31 9.63 -3.31
CA LEU A 72 -0.17 9.65 -1.87
C LEU A 72 -1.26 8.82 -1.22
N THR A 73 -0.88 8.01 -0.25
CA THR A 73 -1.82 7.44 0.70
C THR A 73 -1.49 8.02 2.07
N ASP A 74 -2.33 8.91 2.57
CA ASP A 74 -2.23 9.38 3.94
C ASP A 74 -2.49 8.21 4.88
N LEU A 75 -1.54 7.94 5.77
CA LEU A 75 -1.62 6.81 6.70
C LEU A 75 -2.30 7.22 8.00
N ASP A 76 -1.96 8.40 8.53
CA ASP A 76 -2.39 8.85 9.84
C ASP A 76 -2.36 10.38 10.05
N GLY A 77 -2.15 11.18 9.01
CA GLY A 77 -2.07 12.65 9.08
C GLY A 77 -0.72 13.20 9.52
N THR A 78 0.22 12.31 9.89
CA THR A 78 1.63 12.61 10.20
C THR A 78 2.60 11.90 9.27
N GLU A 79 2.15 10.87 8.56
CA GLU A 79 2.89 10.16 7.54
C GLU A 79 2.02 9.92 6.29
N SER A 80 2.63 10.02 5.11
CA SER A 80 1.99 9.65 3.86
C SER A 80 2.91 8.79 3.01
N LEU A 81 2.34 7.76 2.40
CA LEU A 81 3.04 6.91 1.45
C LEU A 81 3.04 7.53 0.06
N CYS A 82 4.23 7.95 -0.35
CA CYS A 82 4.56 8.40 -1.69
C CYS A 82 4.82 7.19 -2.59
N ARG A 83 3.84 6.86 -3.44
CA ARG A 83 4.02 5.88 -4.52
C ARG A 83 4.25 6.59 -5.82
N PHE A 84 5.27 6.17 -6.54
CA PHE A 84 5.55 6.69 -7.86
C PHE A 84 6.34 5.69 -8.67
N VAL A 85 6.30 5.87 -9.99
CA VAL A 85 7.03 5.07 -10.96
C VAL A 85 8.01 5.98 -11.64
N VAL A 86 9.29 5.62 -11.63
CA VAL A 86 10.24 6.22 -12.55
C VAL A 86 10.04 5.54 -13.89
N GLU A 87 9.64 6.32 -14.89
CA GLU A 87 9.50 5.86 -16.27
C GLU A 87 10.66 6.34 -17.11
N ARG A 88 11.11 5.48 -18.03
CA ARG A 88 12.07 5.82 -19.06
C ARG A 88 11.36 5.97 -20.40
N ARG A 89 11.78 6.93 -21.21
CA ARG A 89 11.29 7.08 -22.57
C ARG A 89 12.03 6.13 -23.50
N LEU A 90 11.29 5.25 -24.13
CA LEU A 90 11.76 4.32 -25.14
C LEU A 90 10.80 4.37 -26.33
N PHE A 91 11.35 4.57 -27.53
CA PHE A 91 10.58 4.62 -28.79
C PHE A 91 9.38 5.58 -28.75
N GLY A 92 9.56 6.76 -28.14
CA GLY A 92 8.53 7.79 -28.03
C GLY A 92 7.51 7.58 -26.91
N LEU A 93 7.42 6.38 -26.33
CA LEU A 93 6.57 6.02 -25.21
C LEU A 93 7.33 6.04 -23.89
N TRP A 94 6.61 6.16 -22.79
CA TRP A 94 7.18 6.11 -21.45
C TRP A 94 6.82 4.80 -20.80
N LEU A 95 7.84 4.07 -20.35
CA LEU A 95 7.69 2.74 -19.79
C LEU A 95 8.20 2.72 -18.35
N PRO A 96 7.51 2.04 -17.43
CA PRO A 96 8.00 1.85 -16.08
C PRO A 96 9.39 1.20 -16.04
N ASP A 97 10.30 1.83 -15.31
CA ASP A 97 11.65 1.28 -15.05
C ASP A 97 11.75 0.78 -13.61
N THR A 98 11.42 1.63 -12.63
CA THR A 98 11.40 1.24 -11.22
C THR A 98 10.18 1.76 -10.48
N TYR A 99 9.57 0.89 -9.68
CA TYR A 99 8.51 1.22 -8.74
C TYR A 99 9.13 1.70 -7.43
N HIS A 100 8.65 2.83 -6.94
CA HIS A 100 9.09 3.38 -5.68
C HIS A 100 7.90 3.55 -4.74
N LEU A 101 8.13 3.15 -3.51
CA LEU A 101 7.30 3.43 -2.35
C LEU A 101 8.24 4.08 -1.34
N SER A 102 8.02 5.36 -1.05
CA SER A 102 8.76 6.12 -0.04
C SER A 102 7.75 6.71 0.96
N SER A 103 8.12 6.83 2.21
CA SER A 103 7.34 7.62 3.19
C SER A 103 7.78 9.08 3.18
N VAL A 104 6.83 9.99 3.32
CA VAL A 104 7.05 11.40 3.62
C VAL A 104 6.32 11.76 4.91
N TYR A 105 6.92 12.63 5.74
CA TYR A 105 6.50 12.81 7.14
C TYR A 105 6.21 14.27 7.45
N ARG A 106 5.24 14.55 8.33
CA ARG A 106 4.88 15.90 8.78
C ARG A 106 5.49 16.15 10.16
N SER A 107 6.40 17.11 10.29
CA SER A 107 6.91 17.52 11.61
C SER A 107 5.93 18.47 12.29
N GLY A 108 5.58 18.17 13.54
CA GLY A 108 5.05 19.12 14.53
C GLY A 108 6.06 19.30 15.66
N GLU A 109 5.93 20.37 16.45
CA GLU A 109 6.85 20.91 17.47
C GLU A 109 7.32 19.95 18.61
N ALA A 110 7.21 18.63 18.45
CA ALA A 110 7.88 17.60 19.26
C ALA A 110 9.21 17.12 18.64
N ASP A 111 9.92 17.99 17.89
CA ASP A 111 11.17 17.69 17.18
C ASP A 111 12.42 17.65 18.11
N LEU A 112 12.25 17.21 19.36
CA LEU A 112 13.34 16.66 20.18
C LEU A 112 13.13 15.20 20.62
N CYS A 113 12.09 14.52 20.12
CA CYS A 113 11.96 13.05 20.02
C CYS A 113 10.46 12.71 19.90
N PRO A 114 9.90 12.58 18.67
CA PRO A 114 8.46 12.40 18.47
C PRO A 114 7.91 11.04 18.98
N SER A 115 8.79 10.13 19.42
CA SER A 115 8.45 8.80 19.96
C SER A 115 9.62 8.17 20.75
N GLY A 116 10.51 8.94 21.37
CA GLY A 116 11.76 8.43 21.94
C GLY A 116 11.99 8.81 23.40
N VAL A 117 12.73 7.97 24.12
CA VAL A 117 13.40 8.36 25.36
C VAL A 117 14.67 9.12 24.99
N LEU A 118 14.82 10.34 25.49
CA LEU A 118 16.09 11.07 25.44
C LEU A 118 17.14 10.30 26.25
N ASP A 119 18.32 10.07 25.69
CA ASP A 119 19.42 9.57 26.52
C ASP A 119 19.92 10.67 27.48
N GLY A 120 20.80 10.28 28.41
CA GLY A 120 21.39 11.21 29.39
C GLY A 120 22.24 12.34 28.80
N SER A 121 22.35 12.44 27.47
CA SER A 121 23.05 13.49 26.73
C SER A 121 22.12 14.35 25.85
N GLY A 122 20.81 14.07 25.83
CA GLY A 122 19.84 14.82 25.05
C GLY A 122 19.82 14.49 23.56
N GLN A 123 20.35 13.33 23.15
CA GLN A 123 20.27 12.85 21.77
C GLN A 123 19.11 11.88 21.57
N CYS A 124 18.47 11.95 20.39
CA CYS A 124 17.40 11.03 20.01
C CYS A 124 17.94 9.69 19.51
N CYS A 125 17.42 8.62 20.11
CA CYS A 125 17.70 7.25 19.72
C CYS A 125 17.09 6.95 18.35
N ALA A 126 17.89 6.49 17.40
CA ALA A 126 17.42 6.08 16.07
C ALA A 126 16.48 4.87 16.19
N GLN A 127 15.18 5.11 16.03
CA GLN A 127 14.18 4.05 15.92
C GLN A 127 14.25 3.38 14.55
N CYS A 128 14.12 2.04 14.53
CA CYS A 128 13.61 1.36 13.36
C CYS A 128 12.16 1.83 13.18
N GLN A 129 11.92 2.61 12.12
CA GLN A 129 10.65 3.30 11.90
C GLN A 129 9.55 2.31 11.49
N SER A 130 8.34 2.66 11.90
CA SER A 130 7.08 1.99 11.69
C SER A 130 6.87 1.49 10.26
N ASN A 131 6.85 0.18 10.08
CA ASN A 131 6.10 -0.41 8.97
C ASN A 131 4.77 -0.95 9.52
N GLU A 132 3.70 -0.46 8.91
CA GLU A 132 2.73 -1.23 8.13
C GLU A 132 2.43 -2.68 8.57
N CYS A 133 1.27 -3.19 8.16
CA CYS A 133 1.03 -4.64 8.05
C CYS A 133 1.96 -5.33 7.02
N ASN A 134 3.18 -4.82 6.78
CA ASN A 134 4.10 -5.19 5.71
C ASN A 134 5.57 -4.85 5.99
N ASP A 135 6.04 -5.08 7.22
CA ASP A 135 7.47 -5.06 7.61
C ASP A 135 8.35 -6.13 6.91
N SER A 136 7.79 -6.69 5.85
CA SER A 136 8.15 -7.94 5.23
C SER A 136 8.01 -7.89 3.72
N ASN A 137 7.57 -6.76 3.14
CA ASN A 137 7.34 -6.61 1.71
C ASN A 137 8.57 -7.11 0.94
N PRO A 138 8.45 -8.20 0.16
CA PRO A 138 7.20 -8.70 -0.44
C PRO A 138 6.62 -10.02 0.13
N ILE A 139 6.89 -10.35 1.40
CA ILE A 139 6.35 -11.50 2.15
C ILE A 139 5.26 -11.01 3.10
N LEU A 140 4.14 -11.72 3.22
CA LEU A 140 3.12 -11.47 4.23
C LEU A 140 3.51 -12.18 5.52
N GLY A 141 4.07 -11.46 6.50
CA GLY A 141 4.58 -12.05 7.75
C GLY A 141 3.58 -12.95 8.49
N ALA A 142 2.28 -12.67 8.40
CA ALA A 142 1.23 -13.51 9.00
C ALA A 142 1.22 -14.93 8.41
N THR A 143 1.31 -15.07 7.10
CA THR A 143 1.08 -16.35 6.40
C THR A 143 2.36 -16.95 5.81
N GLY A 144 3.41 -16.14 5.70
CA GLY A 144 4.61 -16.43 4.93
C GLY A 144 4.39 -16.50 3.43
N GLN A 145 3.28 -15.95 2.93
CA GLN A 145 3.03 -15.88 1.50
C GLN A 145 3.93 -14.83 0.85
N LYS A 146 4.68 -15.23 -0.18
CA LYS A 146 5.41 -14.30 -1.05
C LYS A 146 4.44 -13.74 -2.08
N VAL A 147 4.28 -12.43 -2.11
CA VAL A 147 3.54 -11.69 -3.14
C VAL A 147 4.51 -10.97 -4.07
N GLN A 148 4.21 -10.74 -5.34
CA GLN A 148 5.03 -9.87 -6.20
C GLN A 148 4.09 -9.12 -7.14
N VAL A 149 4.34 -7.84 -7.39
CA VAL A 149 3.64 -7.08 -8.42
C VAL A 149 4.67 -6.60 -9.44
N GLU A 150 4.38 -6.87 -10.71
CA GLU A 150 5.20 -6.46 -11.84
C GLU A 150 4.30 -5.68 -12.78
N VAL A 151 4.58 -4.41 -13.01
CA VAL A 151 3.78 -3.64 -13.95
C VAL A 151 4.43 -3.72 -15.31
N ASP A 152 3.63 -4.12 -16.28
CA ASP A 152 4.07 -4.30 -17.64
C ASP A 152 3.90 -3.05 -18.48
N LEU A 153 2.75 -2.38 -18.34
CA LEU A 153 2.40 -1.17 -19.08
C LEU A 153 1.69 -0.18 -18.17
N SER A 154 2.08 1.08 -18.26
CA SER A 154 1.42 2.21 -17.60
C SER A 154 1.07 3.25 -18.66
N VAL A 155 -0.21 3.64 -18.76
CA VAL A 155 -0.64 4.72 -19.65
C VAL A 155 -0.90 5.98 -18.82
N PRO A 156 -0.16 7.07 -19.05
CA PRO A 156 -0.28 8.30 -18.25
C PRO A 156 -1.68 8.88 -18.30
N GLY A 157 -2.15 9.35 -17.14
CA GLY A 157 -3.47 9.96 -17.00
C GLY A 157 -4.62 9.00 -17.32
N SER A 158 -4.38 7.68 -17.28
CA SER A 158 -5.36 6.66 -17.61
C SER A 158 -5.26 5.49 -16.64
N ARG A 159 -6.39 4.82 -16.39
CA ARG A 159 -6.40 3.49 -15.75
C ARG A 159 -6.05 2.38 -16.75
N LEU A 160 -5.93 2.71 -18.05
CA LEU A 160 -5.43 1.77 -19.06
C LEU A 160 -3.98 1.41 -18.74
N GLY A 161 -3.70 0.14 -18.59
CA GLY A 161 -2.38 -0.36 -18.22
C GLY A 161 -2.42 -1.88 -18.07
N PHE A 162 -1.32 -2.48 -17.66
CA PHE A 162 -1.28 -3.91 -17.38
C PHE A 162 -0.26 -4.21 -16.30
N SER A 163 -0.66 -4.98 -15.29
CA SER A 163 0.22 -5.46 -14.23
C SER A 163 -0.05 -6.93 -13.95
N ARG A 164 1.00 -7.64 -13.55
CA ARG A 164 0.98 -9.03 -13.09
C ARG A 164 1.15 -9.09 -11.60
N ASN A 165 0.47 -10.05 -10.98
CA ASN A 165 0.59 -10.36 -9.56
C ASN A 165 0.98 -11.83 -9.38
N TYR A 166 1.98 -12.09 -8.56
CA TYR A 166 2.37 -13.42 -8.10
C TYR A 166 1.95 -13.59 -6.64
N TRP A 167 1.49 -14.79 -6.30
CA TRP A 167 1.20 -15.22 -4.94
C TRP A 167 1.70 -16.65 -4.74
N SER A 168 2.61 -16.88 -3.79
CA SER A 168 3.16 -18.23 -3.54
C SER A 168 2.13 -19.25 -3.07
N SER A 169 1.00 -18.80 -2.50
CA SER A 169 -0.10 -19.68 -2.13
C SER A 169 -0.95 -20.15 -3.30
N ARG A 170 -0.81 -19.54 -4.49
CA ARG A 170 -1.57 -19.91 -5.68
C ARG A 170 -0.88 -21.04 -6.44
N ASN A 171 -1.23 -22.27 -6.09
CA ASN A 171 -0.77 -23.47 -6.79
C ASN A 171 -1.69 -23.89 -7.96
N GLN A 172 -2.40 -22.93 -8.57
CA GLN A 172 -3.22 -23.15 -9.77
C GLN A 172 -2.64 -22.35 -10.92
N ALA A 173 -2.60 -22.94 -12.11
CA ALA A 173 -2.11 -22.28 -13.31
C ALA A 173 -3.18 -21.36 -13.91
N GLY A 174 -2.87 -20.07 -14.03
CA GLY A 174 -3.62 -19.12 -14.85
C GLY A 174 -3.04 -19.02 -16.26
N ASP A 175 -3.47 -18.02 -17.02
CA ASP A 175 -2.92 -17.70 -18.33
C ASP A 175 -1.44 -17.26 -18.29
N LEU A 176 -0.98 -16.76 -17.15
CA LEU A 176 0.43 -16.44 -16.88
C LEU A 176 1.20 -17.57 -16.15
N GLY A 177 0.65 -18.78 -16.10
CA GLY A 177 1.25 -19.91 -15.40
C GLY A 177 0.91 -19.95 -13.91
N VAL A 178 1.48 -20.92 -13.20
CA VAL A 178 1.22 -21.13 -11.77
C VAL A 178 1.79 -19.99 -10.91
N GLY A 179 1.03 -19.58 -9.89
CA GLY A 179 1.41 -18.48 -8.99
C GLY A 179 1.10 -17.09 -9.54
N TRP A 180 1.14 -16.91 -10.87
CA TRP A 180 0.92 -15.63 -11.54
C TRP A 180 -0.52 -15.43 -12.01
N SER A 181 -0.96 -14.18 -11.99
CA SER A 181 -2.16 -13.66 -12.63
C SER A 181 -1.91 -12.21 -13.06
N HIS A 182 -2.91 -11.54 -13.59
CA HIS A 182 -2.84 -10.11 -13.92
C HIS A 182 -4.04 -9.33 -13.40
N GLY A 183 -3.88 -8.00 -13.31
CA GLY A 183 -4.86 -7.09 -12.72
C GLY A 183 -6.21 -7.03 -13.44
N TRP A 184 -6.34 -7.66 -14.60
CA TRP A 184 -7.59 -7.71 -15.37
C TRP A 184 -8.26 -9.10 -15.38
N ASN A 185 -7.73 -10.04 -14.59
CA ASN A 185 -8.43 -11.28 -14.21
C ASN A 185 -9.45 -11.06 -13.08
N GLN A 186 -9.84 -9.81 -12.86
CA GLN A 186 -10.91 -9.43 -11.94
C GLN A 186 -12.22 -10.10 -12.34
N ARG A 187 -12.88 -10.68 -11.35
CA ARG A 187 -14.13 -11.42 -11.54
C ARG A 187 -14.92 -11.54 -10.25
N ILE A 188 -16.20 -11.77 -10.39
CA ILE A 188 -17.08 -12.17 -9.30
C ILE A 188 -17.39 -13.66 -9.43
N ALA A 189 -17.22 -14.39 -8.34
CA ALA A 189 -17.55 -15.80 -8.25
C ALA A 189 -18.66 -16.00 -7.24
N LYS A 190 -19.87 -16.29 -7.71
CA LYS A 190 -20.96 -16.72 -6.85
C LYS A 190 -20.66 -18.13 -6.34
N LEU A 191 -20.61 -18.29 -5.02
CA LEU A 191 -20.29 -19.57 -4.36
C LEU A 191 -21.57 -20.29 -3.92
N THR A 192 -22.50 -19.54 -3.33
CA THR A 192 -23.84 -20.01 -2.96
C THR A 192 -24.89 -18.94 -3.28
N ALA A 193 -26.15 -19.16 -2.91
CA ALA A 193 -27.19 -18.14 -3.04
C ALA A 193 -26.84 -16.84 -2.28
N ASP A 194 -26.18 -16.97 -1.14
CA ASP A 194 -25.92 -15.89 -0.18
C ASP A 194 -24.43 -15.59 0.05
N THR A 195 -23.53 -16.24 -0.68
CA THR A 195 -22.09 -15.98 -0.59
C THR A 195 -21.43 -15.89 -1.96
N LEU A 196 -20.49 -14.96 -2.10
CA LEU A 196 -19.68 -14.80 -3.30
C LEU A 196 -18.28 -14.27 -2.95
N LYS A 197 -17.37 -14.28 -3.93
CA LYS A 197 -16.05 -13.65 -3.84
C LYS A 197 -15.80 -12.71 -5.03
N ALA A 198 -15.33 -11.51 -4.75
CA ALA A 198 -14.78 -10.60 -5.76
C ALA A 198 -13.25 -10.73 -5.80
N TYR A 199 -12.70 -11.18 -6.92
CA TYR A 199 -11.25 -11.24 -7.16
C TYR A 199 -10.80 -9.89 -7.71
N ARG A 200 -9.81 -9.28 -7.08
CA ARG A 200 -9.41 -7.89 -7.28
C ARG A 200 -8.09 -7.78 -8.07
N GLU A 201 -7.77 -6.56 -8.53
CA GLU A 201 -6.61 -6.28 -9.38
C GLU A 201 -5.25 -6.65 -8.75
N ASP A 202 -5.15 -6.54 -7.43
CA ASP A 202 -3.96 -6.89 -6.64
C ASP A 202 -3.85 -8.41 -6.35
N GLY A 203 -4.85 -9.18 -6.77
CA GLY A 203 -4.95 -10.61 -6.53
C GLY A 203 -5.60 -11.00 -5.19
N ARG A 204 -6.08 -10.05 -4.38
CA ARG A 204 -6.93 -10.39 -3.23
C ARG A 204 -8.28 -10.95 -3.71
N ALA A 205 -8.91 -11.72 -2.83
CA ALA A 205 -10.29 -12.14 -2.99
C ALA A 205 -11.11 -11.62 -1.80
N VAL A 206 -12.05 -10.74 -2.07
CA VAL A 206 -12.94 -10.15 -1.07
C VAL A 206 -14.20 -10.99 -0.98
N ALA A 207 -14.54 -11.48 0.22
CA ALA A 207 -15.76 -12.21 0.45
C ALA A 207 -16.94 -11.25 0.63
N PHE A 208 -18.09 -11.62 0.09
CA PHE A 208 -19.37 -10.97 0.38
C PHE A 208 -20.39 -11.99 0.86
N THR A 209 -21.19 -11.56 1.82
CA THR A 209 -22.35 -12.31 2.33
C THR A 209 -23.61 -11.50 2.13
N ARG A 210 -24.73 -12.18 1.83
CA ARG A 210 -26.03 -11.51 1.71
C ARG A 210 -26.67 -11.38 3.10
N VAL A 211 -26.89 -10.14 3.54
CA VAL A 211 -27.53 -9.81 4.83
C VAL A 211 -28.71 -8.88 4.57
N ALA A 212 -29.91 -9.26 5.00
CA ALA A 212 -31.15 -8.51 4.78
C ALA A 212 -31.35 -8.09 3.30
N GLY A 213 -31.02 -9.00 2.37
CA GLY A 213 -31.16 -8.79 0.92
C GLY A 213 -30.02 -8.02 0.25
N LYS A 214 -29.08 -7.42 1.01
CA LYS A 214 -27.94 -6.66 0.49
C LYS A 214 -26.64 -7.45 0.59
N TRP A 215 -25.73 -7.24 -0.36
CA TRP A 215 -24.39 -7.84 -0.32
C TRP A 215 -23.47 -6.98 0.53
N THR A 216 -22.88 -7.58 1.55
CA THR A 216 -21.99 -6.91 2.51
C THR A 216 -20.60 -7.54 2.40
N ALA A 217 -19.57 -6.72 2.20
CA ALA A 217 -18.18 -7.15 2.19
C ALA A 217 -17.68 -7.48 3.61
N SER A 218 -16.53 -8.13 3.75
CA SER A 218 -15.81 -8.18 5.04
C SER A 218 -15.53 -6.77 5.55
N ALA A 219 -15.55 -6.54 6.87
CA ALA A 219 -15.79 -5.19 7.41
C ALA A 219 -14.68 -4.15 7.19
N ASP A 220 -13.48 -4.55 6.75
CA ASP A 220 -12.40 -3.64 6.34
C ASP A 220 -12.46 -3.23 4.87
N GLU A 221 -13.32 -3.87 4.08
CA GLU A 221 -13.43 -3.66 2.64
C GLU A 221 -14.50 -2.60 2.35
N ARG A 222 -14.06 -1.46 1.84
CA ARG A 222 -14.94 -0.36 1.45
C ARG A 222 -15.48 -0.59 0.04
N LEU A 223 -16.22 -1.67 -0.13
CA LEU A 223 -16.78 -2.12 -1.40
C LEU A 223 -18.29 -2.28 -1.30
N THR A 224 -19.01 -1.71 -2.26
CA THR A 224 -20.47 -1.88 -2.37
C THR A 224 -20.80 -2.74 -3.58
N LEU A 225 -21.48 -3.86 -3.36
CA LEU A 225 -21.87 -4.76 -4.43
C LEU A 225 -23.39 -4.75 -4.64
N VAL A 226 -23.80 -4.58 -5.89
CA VAL A 226 -25.21 -4.59 -6.31
C VAL A 226 -25.37 -5.63 -7.41
N GLU A 227 -26.38 -6.49 -7.29
CA GLU A 227 -26.78 -7.41 -8.35
C GLU A 227 -27.61 -6.65 -9.39
N LEU A 228 -27.39 -6.91 -10.69
CA LEU A 228 -28.06 -6.23 -11.79
C LEU A 228 -29.10 -7.18 -12.42
N PRO A 229 -30.33 -7.27 -11.90
CA PRO A 229 -31.30 -8.29 -12.31
C PRO A 229 -31.79 -8.14 -13.75
N GLU A 230 -31.93 -6.91 -14.26
CA GLU A 230 -32.42 -6.66 -15.62
C GLU A 230 -31.37 -6.92 -16.71
N GLN A 231 -30.10 -6.66 -16.42
CA GLN A 231 -28.98 -6.82 -17.36
C GLN A 231 -28.27 -8.18 -17.20
N GLY A 232 -28.47 -8.84 -16.06
CA GLY A 232 -27.63 -9.93 -15.58
C GLY A 232 -26.28 -9.41 -15.08
N GLY A 233 -25.77 -10.03 -14.01
CA GLY A 233 -24.44 -9.72 -13.48
C GLY A 233 -24.45 -8.75 -12.29
N TRP A 234 -23.43 -7.89 -12.22
CA TRP A 234 -23.08 -7.20 -10.97
C TRP A 234 -22.47 -5.82 -11.20
N SER A 235 -22.70 -4.89 -10.27
CA SER A 235 -22.00 -3.62 -10.16
C SER A 235 -21.26 -3.57 -8.83
N LEU A 236 -19.95 -3.33 -8.89
CA LEU A 236 -19.09 -3.19 -7.72
C LEU A 236 -18.53 -1.77 -7.66
N THR A 237 -18.80 -1.06 -6.58
CA THR A 237 -18.29 0.29 -6.34
C THR A 237 -17.14 0.26 -5.35
N GLY A 238 -16.00 0.83 -5.78
CA GLY A 238 -14.77 0.97 -5.01
C GLY A 238 -14.84 2.04 -3.91
N ALA A 239 -13.85 2.02 -3.01
CA ALA A 239 -13.65 3.05 -2.00
C ALA A 239 -13.35 4.42 -2.63
N ASP A 240 -12.68 4.40 -3.78
CA ASP A 240 -12.38 5.56 -4.62
C ASP A 240 -13.58 5.99 -5.48
N ALA A 241 -14.76 5.39 -5.25
CA ALA A 241 -16.00 5.55 -6.02
C ALA A 241 -15.91 5.16 -7.51
N SER A 242 -14.85 4.44 -7.92
CA SER A 242 -14.85 3.78 -9.23
C SER A 242 -15.93 2.71 -9.30
N VAL A 243 -16.50 2.52 -10.49
CA VAL A 243 -17.58 1.54 -10.71
C VAL A 243 -17.13 0.50 -11.71
N GLU A 244 -17.23 -0.76 -11.32
CA GLU A 244 -16.96 -1.92 -12.17
C GLU A 244 -18.27 -2.64 -12.46
N THR A 245 -18.52 -2.95 -13.73
CA THR A 245 -19.65 -3.79 -14.12
C THR A 245 -19.17 -5.15 -14.59
N TYR A 246 -19.83 -6.19 -14.12
CA TYR A 246 -19.57 -7.59 -14.44
C TYR A 246 -20.79 -8.20 -15.11
N ASP A 247 -20.57 -9.13 -16.04
CA ASP A 247 -21.65 -9.89 -16.66
C ASP A 247 -22.21 -11.00 -15.76
N ALA A 248 -23.18 -11.76 -16.26
CA ALA A 248 -23.83 -12.86 -15.55
C ALA A 248 -22.87 -14.02 -15.22
N LEU A 249 -21.74 -14.16 -15.94
CA LEU A 249 -20.68 -15.13 -15.63
C LEU A 249 -19.68 -14.55 -14.62
N GLY A 250 -19.89 -13.31 -14.18
CA GLY A 250 -19.03 -12.60 -13.23
C GLY A 250 -17.74 -12.09 -13.86
N GLN A 251 -17.68 -11.91 -15.18
CA GLN A 251 -16.50 -11.38 -15.85
C GLN A 251 -16.56 -9.87 -15.96
N LEU A 252 -15.44 -9.17 -15.69
CA LEU A 252 -15.36 -7.71 -15.81
C LEU A 252 -15.65 -7.27 -17.25
N ARG A 253 -16.59 -6.33 -17.42
CA ARG A 253 -17.04 -5.78 -18.72
C ARG A 253 -16.64 -4.32 -18.91
N ARG A 254 -16.70 -3.54 -17.83
CA ARG A 254 -16.45 -2.10 -17.86
C ARG A 254 -15.90 -1.64 -16.51
N LEU A 255 -14.99 -0.66 -16.57
CA LEU A 255 -14.53 0.10 -15.42
C LEU A 255 -14.75 1.58 -15.73
N ASP A 256 -15.55 2.24 -14.90
CA ASP A 256 -15.75 3.68 -14.89
C ASP A 256 -14.98 4.27 -13.70
N PRO A 257 -13.76 4.78 -13.90
CA PRO A 257 -13.02 5.40 -12.82
C PRO A 257 -13.62 6.79 -12.49
N VAL A 258 -13.39 7.27 -11.26
CA VAL A 258 -13.78 8.65 -10.90
C VAL A 258 -13.01 9.70 -11.71
N ILE A 259 -11.75 9.39 -12.02
CA ILE A 259 -10.86 10.23 -12.82
C ILE A 259 -10.33 9.41 -13.99
N GLY A 260 -10.42 9.97 -15.19
CA GLY A 260 -9.92 9.38 -16.42
C GLY A 260 -11.02 8.82 -17.33
N SER A 261 -10.59 8.11 -18.37
CA SER A 261 -11.51 7.51 -19.34
C SER A 261 -12.01 6.14 -18.85
N SER A 262 -13.27 5.84 -19.14
CA SER A 262 -13.83 4.50 -18.91
C SER A 262 -13.08 3.45 -19.74
N LEU A 263 -12.88 2.26 -19.17
CA LEU A 263 -12.31 1.11 -19.86
C LEU A 263 -13.40 0.09 -20.21
N GLN A 264 -13.26 -0.51 -21.38
CA GLN A 264 -14.07 -1.63 -21.85
C GLN A 264 -13.19 -2.87 -22.05
N PHE A 265 -13.76 -4.03 -21.74
CA PHE A 265 -13.07 -5.31 -21.77
C PHE A 265 -13.75 -6.22 -22.79
N THR A 266 -13.00 -6.60 -23.84
CA THR A 266 -13.49 -7.48 -24.91
C THR A 266 -12.89 -8.87 -24.76
N ARG A 267 -13.74 -9.88 -24.89
CA ARG A 267 -13.36 -11.29 -24.75
C ARG A 267 -13.62 -12.06 -26.04
N ASP A 268 -12.86 -13.13 -26.26
CA ASP A 268 -13.12 -14.07 -27.34
C ASP A 268 -14.27 -15.02 -27.01
N THR A 269 -14.60 -15.93 -27.93
CA THR A 269 -15.65 -16.94 -27.74
C THR A 269 -15.35 -17.96 -26.63
N GLY A 270 -14.08 -18.08 -26.23
CA GLY A 270 -13.65 -18.89 -25.09
C GLY A 270 -13.70 -18.12 -23.76
N GLY A 271 -14.11 -16.84 -23.76
CA GLY A 271 -14.18 -16.00 -22.58
C GLY A 271 -12.84 -15.39 -22.13
N ARG A 272 -11.77 -15.54 -22.93
CA ARG A 272 -10.45 -14.98 -22.62
C ARG A 272 -10.41 -13.50 -22.98
N LEU A 273 -9.75 -12.69 -22.15
CA LEU A 273 -9.63 -11.25 -22.38
C LEU A 273 -8.68 -11.01 -23.55
N VAL A 274 -9.17 -10.46 -24.66
CA VAL A 274 -8.34 -10.21 -25.86
C VAL A 274 -8.08 -8.73 -26.10
N ARG A 275 -8.86 -7.83 -25.49
CA ARG A 275 -8.66 -6.38 -25.62
C ARG A 275 -9.17 -5.60 -24.43
N ILE A 276 -8.42 -4.57 -24.06
CA ILE A 276 -8.82 -3.51 -23.13
C ILE A 276 -8.74 -2.19 -23.88
N SER A 277 -9.82 -1.41 -23.92
CA SER A 277 -9.84 -0.14 -24.64
C SER A 277 -10.41 0.96 -23.77
N ASP A 278 -9.86 2.17 -23.89
CA ASP A 278 -10.46 3.35 -23.27
C ASP A 278 -11.39 4.11 -24.23
N ALA A 279 -12.18 5.05 -23.69
CA ALA A 279 -13.09 5.88 -24.47
C ALA A 279 -12.38 6.80 -25.50
N GLY A 280 -11.06 7.01 -25.35
CA GLY A 280 -10.23 7.78 -26.28
C GLY A 280 -9.70 6.95 -27.45
N GLY A 281 -10.06 5.66 -27.54
CA GLY A 281 -9.65 4.75 -28.62
C GLY A 281 -8.28 4.11 -28.41
N ARG A 282 -7.58 4.39 -27.30
CA ARG A 282 -6.34 3.67 -26.96
C ARG A 282 -6.70 2.26 -26.51
N GLN A 283 -5.91 1.28 -26.91
CA GLN A 283 -6.20 -0.12 -26.60
C GLN A 283 -4.94 -0.96 -26.35
N ILE A 284 -5.08 -1.92 -25.44
CA ILE A 284 -4.14 -3.01 -25.20
C ILE A 284 -4.76 -4.27 -25.79
N SER A 285 -4.08 -4.93 -26.72
CA SER A 285 -4.49 -6.24 -27.24
C SER A 285 -3.67 -7.34 -26.59
N LEU A 286 -4.32 -8.45 -26.24
CA LEU A 286 -3.70 -9.60 -25.59
C LEU A 286 -3.66 -10.77 -26.58
N GLY A 287 -2.45 -11.29 -26.83
CA GLY A 287 -2.22 -12.44 -27.70
C GLY A 287 -1.95 -13.71 -26.89
N TYR A 288 -2.49 -14.85 -27.33
CA TYR A 288 -2.37 -16.12 -26.63
C TYR A 288 -1.71 -17.19 -27.51
N ASP A 289 -0.93 -18.05 -26.88
CA ASP A 289 -0.45 -19.32 -27.44
C ASP A 289 -1.08 -20.48 -26.64
N GLY A 290 -1.99 -21.22 -27.27
CA GLY A 290 -2.92 -22.09 -26.55
C GLY A 290 -3.68 -21.30 -25.49
N GLU A 291 -3.61 -21.74 -24.23
CA GLU A 291 -4.24 -21.10 -23.06
C GLU A 291 -3.33 -20.09 -22.33
N ARG A 292 -2.10 -19.86 -22.83
CA ARG A 292 -1.11 -19.00 -22.17
C ARG A 292 -1.07 -17.63 -22.82
N LEU A 293 -1.02 -16.58 -22.00
CA LEU A 293 -0.82 -15.22 -22.49
C LEU A 293 0.58 -15.12 -23.08
N ALA A 294 0.70 -14.89 -24.37
CA ALA A 294 1.97 -14.85 -25.08
C ALA A 294 2.46 -13.41 -25.29
N SER A 295 1.55 -12.45 -25.47
CA SER A 295 1.93 -11.06 -25.71
C SER A 295 0.90 -10.02 -25.29
N LEU A 296 1.39 -8.80 -25.05
CA LEU A 296 0.59 -7.58 -25.05
C LEU A 296 1.03 -6.70 -26.22
N GLN A 297 0.08 -6.00 -26.84
CA GLN A 297 0.34 -4.97 -27.85
C GLN A 297 -0.35 -3.67 -27.46
N PHE A 298 0.38 -2.56 -27.47
CA PHE A 298 -0.14 -1.20 -27.29
C PHE A 298 0.52 -0.25 -28.31
N GLY A 299 -0.22 0.17 -29.34
CA GLY A 299 0.37 0.90 -30.47
C GLY A 299 1.47 0.05 -31.14
N ASP A 300 2.68 0.59 -31.27
CA ASP A 300 3.86 -0.11 -31.79
C ASP A 300 4.64 -0.87 -30.71
N TRP A 301 4.27 -0.72 -29.43
CA TRP A 301 4.96 -1.35 -28.32
C TRP A 301 4.38 -2.71 -27.96
N SER A 302 5.25 -3.65 -27.61
CA SER A 302 4.85 -5.00 -27.22
C SER A 302 5.59 -5.51 -25.98
N VAL A 303 4.93 -6.44 -25.29
CA VAL A 303 5.52 -7.30 -24.27
C VAL A 303 5.35 -8.73 -24.73
N SER A 304 6.35 -9.57 -24.55
CA SER A 304 6.19 -11.02 -24.72
C SER A 304 6.50 -11.78 -23.45
N TYR A 305 5.75 -12.85 -23.23
CA TYR A 305 5.87 -13.74 -22.08
C TYR A 305 6.37 -15.10 -22.55
N ARG A 306 7.36 -15.63 -21.84
CA ARG A 306 7.92 -16.95 -22.13
C ARG A 306 7.75 -17.86 -20.93
N TYR A 307 7.47 -19.12 -21.21
CA TYR A 307 7.20 -20.13 -20.21
C TYR A 307 8.25 -21.23 -20.29
N ASP A 308 8.55 -21.85 -19.17
CA ASP A 308 9.35 -23.08 -19.15
C ASP A 308 8.48 -24.31 -19.47
N ASP A 309 9.13 -25.48 -19.59
CA ASP A 309 8.46 -26.75 -19.92
C ASP A 309 7.43 -27.19 -18.86
N ARG A 310 7.43 -26.57 -17.68
CA ARG A 310 6.44 -26.79 -16.61
C ARG A 310 5.30 -25.77 -16.65
N GLY A 311 5.28 -24.90 -17.67
CA GLY A 311 4.28 -23.85 -17.84
C GLY A 311 4.37 -22.73 -16.81
N ARG A 312 5.53 -22.55 -16.15
CA ARG A 312 5.80 -21.42 -15.25
C ARG A 312 6.33 -20.25 -16.07
N LEU A 313 5.96 -19.02 -15.70
CA LEU A 313 6.47 -17.82 -16.36
C LEU A 313 7.97 -17.70 -16.11
N ALA A 314 8.77 -17.92 -17.15
CA ALA A 314 10.22 -17.98 -17.10
C ALA A 314 10.85 -16.61 -17.38
N SER A 315 10.33 -15.88 -18.38
CA SER A 315 10.80 -14.53 -18.66
C SER A 315 9.75 -13.63 -19.31
N VAL A 316 9.99 -12.32 -19.18
CA VAL A 316 9.21 -11.26 -19.82
C VAL A 316 10.14 -10.32 -20.56
N MET A 317 9.82 -10.07 -21.83
CA MET A 317 10.57 -9.17 -22.70
C MET A 317 9.78 -7.87 -22.88
N ARG A 318 10.43 -6.73 -22.62
CA ARG A 318 9.93 -5.38 -22.93
C ARG A 318 10.88 -4.73 -23.94
N GLY A 319 10.58 -4.83 -25.23
CA GLY A 319 11.59 -4.55 -26.25
C GLY A 319 12.79 -5.49 -26.06
N ASP A 320 13.98 -4.93 -25.90
CA ASP A 320 15.24 -5.69 -25.74
C ASP A 320 15.56 -6.04 -24.27
N GLU A 321 14.70 -5.66 -23.33
CA GLU A 321 14.92 -5.90 -21.90
C GLU A 321 14.25 -7.18 -21.43
N GLU A 322 15.07 -8.17 -21.04
CA GLU A 322 14.61 -9.42 -20.47
C GLU A 322 14.61 -9.39 -18.94
N GLN A 323 13.47 -9.68 -18.32
CA GLN A 323 13.40 -10.02 -16.90
C GLN A 323 13.15 -11.52 -16.76
N ARG A 324 13.98 -12.22 -15.96
CA ARG A 324 13.87 -13.67 -15.74
C ARG A 324 13.43 -14.00 -14.32
N TYR A 325 12.60 -15.03 -14.19
CA TYR A 325 12.07 -15.52 -12.92
C TYR A 325 12.64 -16.90 -12.60
N HIS A 326 13.06 -17.09 -11.36
CA HIS A 326 13.71 -18.31 -10.89
C HIS A 326 12.81 -19.11 -9.97
N TYR A 327 12.84 -20.44 -10.11
CA TYR A 327 12.01 -21.37 -9.34
C TYR A 327 12.83 -22.63 -8.99
N GLU A 328 13.63 -22.51 -7.94
CA GLU A 328 14.70 -23.46 -7.63
C GLU A 328 14.36 -24.43 -6.48
N VAL A 329 13.10 -24.42 -6.00
CA VAL A 329 12.62 -25.35 -4.97
C VAL A 329 11.97 -26.56 -5.64
N ALA A 330 12.69 -27.69 -5.74
CA ALA A 330 12.22 -28.90 -6.42
C ALA A 330 10.87 -29.42 -5.87
N GLU A 331 10.72 -29.42 -4.54
CA GLU A 331 9.55 -29.97 -3.85
C GLU A 331 8.31 -29.08 -3.97
N ARG A 332 8.51 -27.83 -4.39
CA ARG A 332 7.45 -26.84 -4.61
C ARG A 332 7.84 -25.99 -5.83
N PRO A 333 7.75 -26.54 -7.05
CA PRO A 333 8.34 -25.94 -8.23
C PRO A 333 7.67 -24.63 -8.65
N HIS A 334 6.53 -24.24 -8.09
CA HIS A 334 5.91 -22.95 -8.37
C HIS A 334 6.49 -21.79 -7.54
N LEU A 335 7.30 -22.05 -6.52
CA LEU A 335 7.81 -21.02 -5.62
C LEU A 335 8.87 -20.16 -6.30
N LEU A 336 8.57 -18.87 -6.47
CA LEU A 336 9.49 -17.86 -6.98
C LEU A 336 10.65 -17.65 -6.01
N THR A 337 11.85 -18.06 -6.39
CA THR A 337 13.08 -17.93 -5.58
C THR A 337 13.90 -16.70 -5.94
N GLY A 338 13.66 -16.06 -7.09
CA GLY A 338 14.35 -14.82 -7.42
C GLY A 338 13.96 -14.20 -8.75
N ILE A 339 14.50 -13.00 -8.98
CA ILE A 339 14.33 -12.24 -10.22
C ILE A 339 15.68 -11.72 -10.70
N THR A 340 15.96 -11.92 -11.99
CA THR A 340 17.10 -11.33 -12.69
C THR A 340 16.62 -10.24 -13.62
N ASP A 341 17.26 -9.06 -13.53
CA ASP A 341 16.96 -7.91 -14.37
C ASP A 341 17.58 -8.02 -15.78
N ALA A 342 17.32 -7.02 -16.61
CA ALA A 342 17.83 -6.92 -17.98
C ALA A 342 19.36 -6.82 -18.09
N ARG A 343 20.07 -6.53 -16.98
CA ARG A 343 21.54 -6.53 -16.93
C ARG A 343 22.10 -7.92 -16.67
N GLY A 344 21.24 -8.91 -16.49
CA GLY A 344 21.64 -10.28 -16.12
C GLY A 344 21.96 -10.43 -14.63
N LEU A 345 21.67 -9.43 -13.80
CA LEU A 345 21.94 -9.47 -12.36
C LEU A 345 20.71 -9.95 -11.59
N ARG A 346 20.88 -10.93 -10.71
CA ARG A 346 19.83 -11.33 -9.76
C ARG A 346 19.69 -10.28 -8.67
N PHE A 347 18.64 -9.46 -8.77
CA PHE A 347 18.43 -8.33 -7.86
C PHE A 347 17.49 -8.64 -6.71
N ALA A 348 16.80 -9.78 -6.73
CA ALA A 348 15.92 -10.23 -5.66
C ALA A 348 15.99 -11.74 -5.46
N THR A 349 15.99 -12.18 -4.19
CA THR A 349 16.09 -13.58 -3.78
C THR A 349 15.19 -13.87 -2.58
N TRP A 350 14.54 -15.03 -2.61
CA TRP A 350 13.68 -15.54 -1.53
C TRP A 350 13.96 -17.00 -1.25
N THR A 351 13.86 -17.38 0.02
CA THR A 351 13.94 -18.77 0.48
C THR A 351 12.64 -19.19 1.15
N TYR A 352 12.42 -20.49 1.29
CA TYR A 352 11.18 -21.06 1.83
C TYR A 352 11.46 -22.23 2.75
N ASP A 353 10.57 -22.45 3.73
CA ASP A 353 10.55 -23.67 4.52
C ASP A 353 9.84 -24.84 3.81
N ALA A 354 9.82 -26.01 4.43
CA ALA A 354 9.18 -27.21 3.89
C ALA A 354 7.65 -27.05 3.71
N GLN A 355 7.01 -26.12 4.43
CA GLN A 355 5.60 -25.80 4.29
C GLN A 355 5.34 -24.81 3.15
N GLY A 356 6.38 -24.25 2.53
CA GLY A 356 6.29 -23.27 1.44
C GLY A 356 6.07 -21.84 1.94
N ARG A 357 6.34 -21.56 3.21
CA ARG A 357 6.34 -20.20 3.76
C ARG A 357 7.70 -19.56 3.50
N ALA A 358 7.71 -18.33 3.04
CA ALA A 358 8.93 -17.61 2.74
C ALA A 358 9.70 -17.31 4.04
N THR A 359 10.98 -17.67 4.09
CA THR A 359 11.83 -17.55 5.28
C THR A 359 12.85 -16.42 5.16
N SER A 360 13.08 -15.91 3.95
CA SER A 360 13.90 -14.72 3.76
C SER A 360 13.52 -13.94 2.50
N SER A 361 13.86 -12.65 2.51
CA SER A 361 13.85 -11.75 1.35
C SER A 361 15.12 -10.94 1.33
N SER A 362 15.80 -10.86 0.20
CA SER A 362 17.00 -10.03 0.05
C SER A 362 17.19 -9.54 -1.39
N HIS A 363 17.95 -8.45 -1.54
CA HIS A 363 18.44 -7.97 -2.82
C HIS A 363 19.84 -8.51 -3.13
N ALA A 364 20.41 -8.07 -4.25
CA ALA A 364 21.78 -8.39 -4.64
C ALA A 364 22.77 -8.14 -3.48
N GLY A 365 23.66 -9.10 -3.22
CA GLY A 365 24.65 -9.01 -2.13
C GLY A 365 24.05 -9.00 -0.73
N GLU A 366 22.87 -9.62 -0.53
CA GLU A 366 22.14 -9.64 0.75
C GLU A 366 21.69 -8.26 1.25
N ALA A 367 21.71 -7.25 0.39
CA ALA A 367 21.20 -5.93 0.72
C ALA A 367 19.72 -6.00 1.14
N GLY A 368 19.38 -5.35 2.25
CA GLY A 368 18.00 -5.34 2.76
C GLY A 368 17.50 -6.72 3.21
N SER A 369 18.38 -7.63 3.61
CA SER A 369 18.00 -8.99 4.03
C SER A 369 17.08 -8.99 5.26
N VAL A 370 15.90 -9.59 5.12
CA VAL A 370 14.92 -9.80 6.19
C VAL A 370 14.70 -11.30 6.36
N GLN A 371 14.66 -11.79 7.60
CA GLN A 371 14.45 -13.21 7.93
C GLN A 371 13.19 -13.43 8.76
N PHE A 372 12.57 -14.59 8.55
CA PHE A 372 11.30 -14.97 9.18
C PHE A 372 11.46 -16.31 9.90
N ALA A 373 11.17 -16.32 11.20
CA ALA A 373 11.06 -17.52 12.00
C ALA A 373 9.61 -17.69 12.47
N TYR A 374 8.90 -18.64 11.86
CA TYR A 374 7.55 -19.01 12.23
C TYR A 374 7.57 -19.93 13.46
N LEU A 375 7.35 -19.34 14.64
CA LEU A 375 7.50 -20.05 15.92
C LEU A 375 6.31 -20.99 16.19
N ASP A 376 5.11 -20.54 15.82
CA ASP A 376 3.87 -21.31 15.92
C ASP A 376 2.77 -20.68 15.03
N ALA A 377 1.53 -21.15 15.18
CA ALA A 377 0.39 -20.70 14.39
C ALA A 377 0.03 -19.22 14.56
N ASN A 378 0.43 -18.58 15.66
CA ASN A 378 0.07 -17.20 16.00
C ASN A 378 1.27 -16.29 16.20
N ARG A 379 2.51 -16.80 16.17
CA ARG A 379 3.71 -16.00 16.41
C ARG A 379 4.77 -16.16 15.34
N VAL A 380 5.29 -15.02 14.86
CA VAL A 380 6.38 -14.95 13.87
C VAL A 380 7.41 -13.96 14.36
N ARG A 381 8.69 -14.34 14.32
CA ARG A 381 9.79 -13.42 14.55
C ARG A 381 10.35 -12.95 13.22
N ILE A 382 10.40 -11.64 13.05
CA ILE A 382 10.98 -11.00 11.87
C ILE A 382 12.28 -10.32 12.31
N THR A 383 13.37 -10.64 11.62
CA THR A 383 14.68 -10.05 11.86
C THR A 383 15.04 -9.16 10.67
N ASN A 384 15.35 -7.90 10.95
CA ASN A 384 15.66 -6.91 9.93
C ASN A 384 17.15 -6.98 9.49
N PRO A 385 17.57 -6.19 8.48
CA PRO A 385 18.95 -6.24 7.98
C PRO A 385 20.01 -5.79 8.99
N LEU A 386 19.61 -5.14 10.08
CA LEU A 386 20.48 -4.73 11.19
C LEU A 386 20.60 -5.82 12.28
N GLY A 387 20.01 -7.00 12.06
CA GLY A 387 19.99 -8.10 13.02
C GLY A 387 19.03 -7.91 14.18
N LYS A 388 18.12 -6.92 14.11
CA LYS A 388 17.14 -6.65 15.17
C LYS A 388 15.84 -7.38 14.93
N SER A 389 15.34 -8.03 15.98
CA SER A 389 14.15 -8.86 15.90
C SER A 389 12.91 -8.15 16.44
N THR A 390 11.78 -8.41 15.81
CA THR A 390 10.45 -8.09 16.34
C THR A 390 9.59 -9.34 16.34
N LEU A 391 8.97 -9.63 17.48
CA LEU A 391 8.02 -10.74 17.62
C LEU A 391 6.60 -10.24 17.34
N TYR A 392 6.02 -10.74 16.26
CA TYR A 392 4.66 -10.46 15.86
C TYR A 392 3.71 -11.51 16.42
N HIS A 393 2.64 -11.05 17.05
CA HIS A 393 1.52 -11.87 17.50
C HIS A 393 0.30 -11.62 16.64
N TYR A 394 -0.40 -12.70 16.33
CA TYR A 394 -1.55 -12.69 15.45
C TYR A 394 -2.75 -13.37 16.10
N GLN A 395 -3.94 -12.88 15.77
CA GLN A 395 -5.21 -13.53 16.06
C GLN A 395 -6.13 -13.44 14.85
N THR A 396 -7.18 -14.26 14.82
CA THR A 396 -8.15 -14.27 13.71
C THR A 396 -9.41 -13.50 14.09
N PHE A 397 -9.77 -12.50 13.29
CA PHE A 397 -11.00 -11.73 13.39
C PHE A 397 -11.65 -11.70 12.02
N ASP A 398 -12.95 -12.03 11.92
CA ASP A 398 -13.67 -12.07 10.63
C ASP A 398 -12.91 -12.86 9.54
N GLN A 399 -12.41 -14.05 9.89
CA GLN A 399 -11.59 -14.93 9.02
C GLN A 399 -10.24 -14.33 8.55
N ARG A 400 -9.86 -13.15 9.03
CA ARG A 400 -8.60 -12.47 8.72
C ARG A 400 -7.63 -12.62 9.89
N ARG A 401 -6.37 -12.96 9.58
CA ARG A 401 -5.30 -13.04 10.58
C ARG A 401 -4.64 -11.68 10.72
N LEU A 402 -4.89 -11.00 11.84
CA LEU A 402 -4.46 -9.62 12.10
C LEU A 402 -3.41 -9.57 13.21
N VAL A 403 -2.50 -8.59 13.14
CA VAL A 403 -1.48 -8.37 14.17
C VAL A 403 -2.14 -7.76 15.40
N THR A 404 -2.02 -8.41 16.56
CA THR A 404 -2.54 -7.89 17.84
C THR A 404 -1.45 -7.27 18.70
N ARG A 405 -0.20 -7.71 18.53
CA ARG A 405 0.93 -7.22 19.30
C ARG A 405 2.24 -7.37 18.55
N ARG A 406 3.14 -6.42 18.76
CA ARG A 406 4.54 -6.46 18.33
C ARG A 406 5.43 -6.24 19.55
N ASP A 407 6.35 -7.16 19.82
CA ASP A 407 7.39 -6.97 20.83
C ASP A 407 8.73 -6.68 20.13
N GLY A 408 9.25 -5.49 20.34
CA GLY A 408 10.52 -5.03 19.79
C GLY A 408 11.66 -5.39 20.73
N GLU A 409 12.73 -5.96 20.18
CA GLU A 409 13.95 -6.22 20.94
C GLU A 409 14.66 -4.91 21.30
N ALA A 410 15.28 -4.86 22.47
CA ALA A 410 16.15 -3.76 22.84
C ALA A 410 17.33 -3.60 21.86
N SER A 411 17.74 -2.36 21.65
CA SER A 411 18.97 -1.99 20.96
C SER A 411 19.89 -1.24 21.92
N ALA A 412 21.10 -0.91 21.45
CA ALA A 412 22.03 -0.10 22.23
C ALA A 412 21.44 1.27 22.62
N HIS A 413 20.45 1.76 21.85
CA HIS A 413 19.85 3.08 22.04
C HIS A 413 18.34 3.02 22.33
N CYS A 414 17.66 1.88 22.13
CA CYS A 414 16.22 1.77 22.36
C CYS A 414 15.94 0.67 23.39
N PRO A 415 15.18 0.94 24.47
CA PRO A 415 14.71 -0.14 25.34
C PRO A 415 13.79 -1.08 24.56
N ALA A 416 13.61 -2.29 25.09
CA ALA A 416 12.54 -3.14 24.61
C ALA A 416 11.20 -2.43 24.83
N ALA A 417 10.35 -2.45 23.82
CA ALA A 417 9.03 -1.86 23.86
C ALA A 417 8.03 -2.80 23.19
N SER A 418 6.75 -2.53 23.35
CA SER A 418 5.70 -3.26 22.65
C SER A 418 4.64 -2.31 22.12
N GLN A 419 4.06 -2.69 20.99
CA GLN A 419 2.89 -2.04 20.42
C GLN A 419 1.73 -3.03 20.40
N GLU A 420 0.52 -2.56 20.66
CA GLU A 420 -0.67 -3.41 20.69
C GLU A 420 -1.81 -2.83 19.84
N VAL A 421 -2.61 -3.72 19.27
CA VAL A 421 -3.84 -3.38 18.55
C VAL A 421 -4.93 -4.35 19.00
N THR A 422 -6.05 -3.81 19.47
CA THR A 422 -7.25 -4.59 19.73
C THR A 422 -8.23 -4.40 18.58
N TYR A 423 -9.08 -5.40 18.34
CA TYR A 423 -10.03 -5.38 17.24
C TYR A 423 -11.44 -5.67 17.74
N LEU A 424 -12.42 -5.07 17.07
CA LEU A 424 -13.81 -5.48 17.15
C LEU A 424 -13.98 -6.86 16.51
N ALA A 425 -15.12 -7.53 16.76
CA ALA A 425 -15.39 -8.86 16.21
C ALA A 425 -15.35 -8.92 14.67
N ASN A 426 -15.66 -7.80 14.01
CA ASN A 426 -15.60 -7.63 12.57
C ASN A 426 -14.18 -7.32 12.04
N GLY A 427 -13.17 -7.23 12.92
CA GLY A 427 -11.77 -6.99 12.59
C GLY A 427 -11.42 -5.53 12.24
N LEU A 428 -12.28 -4.56 12.58
CA LEU A 428 -11.90 -3.15 12.62
C LEU A 428 -11.10 -2.86 13.90
N PRO A 429 -10.07 -2.00 13.89
CA PRO A 429 -9.32 -1.64 15.09
C PRO A 429 -10.20 -1.00 16.15
N ALA A 430 -10.28 -1.56 17.36
CA ALA A 430 -11.00 -0.95 18.47
C ALA A 430 -10.09 0.04 19.23
N SER A 431 -8.83 -0.34 19.42
CA SER A 431 -7.79 0.53 19.99
C SER A 431 -6.41 0.18 19.46
N ARG A 432 -5.48 1.13 19.60
CA ARG A 432 -4.05 0.96 19.34
C ARG A 432 -3.27 1.58 20.47
N THR A 433 -2.27 0.88 20.97
CA THR A 433 -1.28 1.43 21.90
C THR A 433 0.04 1.49 21.14
N ASP A 434 0.61 2.69 20.99
CA ASP A 434 1.90 2.89 20.29
C ASP A 434 3.09 2.35 21.12
N TRP A 435 4.31 2.44 20.58
CA TRP A 435 5.54 2.00 21.27
C TRP A 435 5.90 2.83 22.51
N ASN A 436 5.28 4.02 22.68
CA ASN A 436 5.44 4.90 23.83
C ASN A 436 4.36 4.67 24.90
N GLY A 437 3.40 3.76 24.63
CA GLY A 437 2.27 3.51 25.51
C GLY A 437 1.09 4.48 25.30
N ASN A 438 1.11 5.35 24.29
CA ASN A 438 -0.03 6.23 24.00
C ASN A 438 -1.17 5.42 23.40
N LEU A 439 -2.34 5.52 24.02
CA LEU A 439 -3.55 4.83 23.60
C LEU A 439 -4.35 5.69 22.62
N THR A 440 -4.76 5.10 21.50
CA THR A 440 -5.73 5.66 20.56
C THR A 440 -6.93 4.72 20.46
N THR A 441 -8.15 5.24 20.59
CA THR A 441 -9.41 4.47 20.50
C THR A 441 -10.25 4.91 19.32
N TYR A 442 -11.07 4.01 18.79
CA TYR A 442 -11.83 4.22 17.56
C TYR A 442 -13.31 3.84 17.73
N GLN A 443 -14.18 4.52 16.99
CA GLN A 443 -15.60 4.19 16.84
C GLN A 443 -15.99 4.25 15.37
N TYR A 444 -16.99 3.45 15.00
CA TYR A 444 -17.41 3.28 13.60
C TYR A 444 -18.93 3.33 13.45
N ASP A 445 -19.40 3.77 12.28
CA ASP A 445 -20.79 3.63 11.87
C ASP A 445 -21.13 2.19 11.44
N ALA A 446 -22.39 1.94 11.10
CA ALA A 446 -22.85 0.62 10.63
C ALA A 446 -22.25 0.20 9.27
N ARG A 447 -21.59 1.11 8.54
CA ARG A 447 -20.85 0.83 7.30
C ARG A 447 -19.37 0.59 7.55
N GLY A 448 -18.91 0.63 8.81
CA GLY A 448 -17.50 0.47 9.16
C GLY A 448 -16.65 1.73 8.91
N LEU A 449 -17.28 2.90 8.73
CA LEU A 449 -16.56 4.17 8.57
C LEU A 449 -16.28 4.78 9.95
N GLU A 450 -15.05 5.25 10.16
CA GLU A 450 -14.62 5.80 11.45
C GLU A 450 -15.39 7.08 11.77
N THR A 451 -16.23 7.06 12.79
CA THR A 451 -17.00 8.22 13.25
C THR A 451 -16.29 9.00 14.32
N SER A 452 -15.40 8.35 15.08
CA SER A 452 -14.61 9.00 16.11
C SER A 452 -13.28 8.31 16.32
N ARG A 453 -12.23 9.10 16.55
CA ARG A 453 -10.92 8.67 16.99
C ARG A 453 -10.46 9.56 18.14
N THR A 454 -10.09 8.97 19.26
CA THR A 454 -9.51 9.69 20.40
C THR A 454 -8.08 9.25 20.56
N GLU A 455 -7.15 10.16 20.31
CA GLU A 455 -5.72 9.93 20.51
C GLU A 455 -5.29 10.38 21.90
N ALA A 456 -4.22 9.77 22.43
CA ALA A 456 -3.79 9.94 23.82
C ALA A 456 -4.95 9.75 24.82
N ALA A 457 -5.83 8.79 24.52
CA ALA A 457 -7.03 8.52 25.28
C ALA A 457 -6.71 8.21 26.75
N GLY A 458 -7.39 8.91 27.66
CA GLY A 458 -7.18 8.78 29.10
C GLY A 458 -6.07 9.66 29.66
N THR A 459 -5.40 10.48 28.85
CA THR A 459 -4.43 11.49 29.31
C THR A 459 -4.97 12.92 29.18
N GLU A 460 -4.27 13.90 29.74
CA GLU A 460 -4.60 15.33 29.60
C GLU A 460 -4.40 15.86 28.18
N GLN A 461 -3.60 15.16 27.36
CA GLN A 461 -3.34 15.51 25.96
C GLN A 461 -4.36 14.88 25.00
N ALA A 462 -5.42 14.25 25.53
CA ALA A 462 -6.40 13.55 24.73
C ALA A 462 -7.04 14.49 23.70
N ARG A 463 -6.99 14.11 22.43
CA ARG A 463 -7.65 14.82 21.33
C ARG A 463 -8.62 13.91 20.61
N THR A 464 -9.85 14.39 20.43
CA THR A 464 -10.88 13.64 19.71
C THR A 464 -11.12 14.28 18.36
N ILE A 465 -11.09 13.42 17.34
CA ILE A 465 -11.46 13.73 15.96
C ILE A 465 -12.77 13.00 15.69
N SER A 466 -13.78 13.71 15.17
CA SER A 466 -15.07 13.11 14.82
C SER A 466 -15.40 13.38 13.36
N THR A 467 -15.90 12.36 12.66
CA THR A 467 -16.25 12.44 11.24
C THR A 467 -17.72 12.13 11.02
N THR A 468 -18.42 13.03 10.35
CA THR A 468 -19.75 12.77 9.81
C THR A 468 -19.61 12.39 8.34
N TRP A 469 -20.16 11.24 7.96
CA TRP A 469 -20.02 10.69 6.61
C TRP A 469 -21.25 10.95 5.74
N HIS A 470 -21.05 11.02 4.43
CA HIS A 470 -22.12 11.04 3.45
C HIS A 470 -22.99 9.77 3.60
N PRO A 471 -24.33 9.83 3.52
CA PRO A 471 -25.21 8.70 3.83
C PRO A 471 -24.95 7.42 3.03
N THR A 472 -24.50 7.56 1.77
CA THR A 472 -24.31 6.43 0.84
C THR A 472 -22.88 6.27 0.33
N LEU A 473 -22.02 7.28 0.52
CA LEU A 473 -20.65 7.29 0.01
C LEU A 473 -19.69 7.30 1.19
N ALA A 474 -18.49 6.74 1.01
CA ALA A 474 -17.40 6.82 1.99
C ALA A 474 -16.65 8.16 1.91
N LEU A 475 -17.41 9.26 1.84
CA LEU A 475 -16.91 10.64 1.72
C LEU A 475 -17.27 11.43 2.98
N PRO A 476 -16.33 12.12 3.65
CA PRO A 476 -16.63 12.88 4.86
C PRO A 476 -17.41 14.15 4.54
N LEU A 477 -18.56 14.38 5.18
CA LEU A 477 -19.29 15.65 5.11
C LEU A 477 -18.70 16.70 6.06
N SER A 478 -18.23 16.26 7.23
CA SER A 478 -17.50 17.13 8.15
C SER A 478 -16.53 16.34 9.01
N ILE A 479 -15.39 16.95 9.31
CA ILE A 479 -14.39 16.46 10.27
C ILE A 479 -14.23 17.55 11.34
N THR A 480 -14.46 17.17 12.59
CA THR A 480 -14.36 18.04 13.76
C THR A 480 -13.16 17.61 14.58
N GLU A 481 -12.28 18.56 14.89
CA GLU A 481 -11.09 18.39 15.72
C GLU A 481 -11.07 19.49 16.78
N ALA A 482 -10.14 19.43 17.73
CA ALA A 482 -10.04 20.41 18.80
C ALA A 482 -9.96 21.86 18.25
N GLY A 483 -11.03 22.63 18.47
CA GLY A 483 -11.14 24.04 18.07
C GLY A 483 -11.41 24.28 16.57
N ARG A 484 -11.66 23.24 15.76
CA ARG A 484 -11.82 23.39 14.31
C ARG A 484 -12.81 22.40 13.70
N VAL A 485 -13.58 22.86 12.72
CA VAL A 485 -14.40 22.00 11.85
C VAL A 485 -14.05 22.23 10.39
N THR A 486 -13.85 21.15 9.64
CA THR A 486 -13.71 21.17 8.19
C THR A 486 -14.94 20.52 7.57
N ARG A 487 -15.58 21.18 6.60
CA ARG A 487 -16.77 20.69 5.89
C ARG A 487 -16.47 20.53 4.41
N TYR A 488 -17.09 19.51 3.81
CA TYR A 488 -16.94 19.22 2.38
C TYR A 488 -18.31 19.18 1.69
N GLN A 489 -18.33 19.67 0.45
CA GLN A 489 -19.44 19.48 -0.47
C GLN A 489 -18.93 18.75 -1.71
N TYR A 490 -19.77 17.87 -2.23
CA TYR A 490 -19.45 17.02 -3.38
C TYR A 490 -20.45 17.22 -4.50
N ASP A 491 -20.00 17.07 -5.75
CA ASP A 491 -20.91 16.94 -6.88
C ASP A 491 -21.50 15.52 -6.97
N GLY A 492 -22.40 15.30 -7.94
CA GLY A 492 -23.02 13.99 -8.19
C GLY A 492 -22.06 12.87 -8.62
N ARG A 493 -20.76 13.16 -8.81
CA ARG A 493 -19.70 12.19 -9.09
C ARG A 493 -18.74 12.02 -7.91
N GLY A 494 -19.06 12.58 -6.74
CA GLY A 494 -18.24 12.47 -5.53
C GLY A 494 -17.00 13.35 -5.52
N ARG A 495 -16.89 14.33 -6.43
CA ARG A 495 -15.74 15.26 -6.46
C ARG A 495 -16.00 16.43 -5.53
N VAL A 496 -14.99 16.85 -4.76
CA VAL A 496 -15.09 18.02 -3.88
C VAL A 496 -15.34 19.26 -4.73
N ILE A 497 -16.44 19.96 -4.46
CA ILE A 497 -16.77 21.26 -5.08
C ILE A 497 -16.62 22.42 -4.10
N ALA A 498 -16.63 22.15 -2.79
CA ALA A 498 -16.30 23.13 -1.78
C ALA A 498 -15.68 22.46 -0.56
N GLN A 499 -14.73 23.16 0.06
CA GLN A 499 -14.16 22.83 1.35
C GLN A 499 -14.10 24.11 2.19
N THR A 500 -14.66 24.08 3.39
CA THR A 500 -14.59 25.20 4.33
C THR A 500 -14.01 24.73 5.66
N THR A 501 -13.17 25.56 6.25
CA THR A 501 -12.53 25.28 7.54
C THR A 501 -12.80 26.45 8.47
N GLU A 502 -13.44 26.19 9.60
CA GLU A 502 -13.89 27.20 10.56
C GLU A 502 -13.38 26.85 11.96
N ALA A 503 -13.08 27.87 12.76
CA ALA A 503 -12.84 27.68 14.19
C ALA A 503 -14.17 27.38 14.89
N LEU A 504 -14.14 26.54 15.93
CA LEU A 504 -15.31 26.20 16.75
C LEU A 504 -15.62 27.26 17.80
#